data_AF-A0AAE0LB03-F1
#
_entry.id   AF-A0AAE0LB03-F1
#
_cell.length_a   1.000
_cell.length_b   1.000
_cell.length_c   1.000
_cell.angle_alpha   90.00
_cell.angle_beta   90.00
_cell.angle_gamma   90.00
#
_symmetry.space_group_name_H-M   'P 1'
#
loop_
_entity.id
_entity.type
_entity.pdbx_description
1 polymer ?
#
loop_
_entity_poly.entity_id
_entity_poly.type
_entity_poly.pdbx_seq_one_letter_code
_entity_poly.pdbx_strand_id
1 'polypeptide(L)'
;MSLLSLTRYPTTCLPLVLFLGVITEGDASLGDRDQLYRQCLSNCKSTGCIWLQGEDFGAGGCSTICFGRNQSWILRATSWSCEDDCKYECMHRRSAQLKAHGYPVLKFHGKWPFYRVLGIQEFASAVFSLLNLVAHLVGMRRASAAVSAPNVYKHWWIIRAHSWVNINGWFWSTVFHAR
;
A
#
# COMPACT_ATOMS: atom_id res chain seq x y z
N MET A 1 -22.45 -57.29 -29.65
CA MET A 1 -23.52 -56.27 -29.62
C MET A 1 -23.53 -55.61 -28.26
N SER A 2 -23.06 -54.37 -28.23
CA SER A 2 -23.37 -53.27 -27.31
C SER A 2 -23.26 -53.52 -25.79
N LEU A 3 -22.05 -53.33 -25.28
CA LEU A 3 -21.80 -52.97 -23.88
C LEU A 3 -22.33 -51.55 -23.61
N LEU A 4 -22.98 -51.39 -22.47
CA LEU A 4 -23.59 -50.17 -21.95
C LEU A 4 -22.62 -48.98 -21.97
N SER A 5 -23.03 -47.91 -22.67
CA SER A 5 -22.43 -46.57 -22.56
C SER A 5 -22.64 -46.04 -21.14
N LEU A 6 -21.60 -46.15 -20.29
CA LEU A 6 -21.45 -45.33 -19.10
C LEU A 6 -20.78 -44.03 -19.53
N THR A 7 -21.60 -43.01 -19.74
CA THR A 7 -21.18 -41.62 -19.86
C THR A 7 -20.49 -41.17 -18.57
N ARG A 8 -19.16 -41.22 -18.54
CA ARG A 8 -18.38 -40.49 -17.53
C ARG A 8 -18.31 -39.03 -17.94
N TYR A 9 -19.32 -38.27 -17.53
CA TYR A 9 -19.19 -36.83 -17.35
C TYR A 9 -18.19 -36.57 -16.21
N PRO A 10 -17.08 -35.85 -16.43
CA PRO A 10 -16.25 -35.40 -15.33
C PRO A 10 -16.99 -34.26 -14.62
N THR A 11 -17.55 -34.60 -13.46
CA THR A 11 -17.60 -33.80 -12.23
C THR A 11 -17.24 -32.32 -12.37
N THR A 12 -18.29 -31.51 -12.29
CA THR A 12 -18.29 -30.11 -11.84
C THR A 12 -17.33 -29.85 -10.67
N CYS A 13 -16.60 -28.73 -10.73
CA CYS A 13 -16.40 -27.76 -9.63
C CYS A 13 -15.11 -26.95 -9.86
N LEU A 14 -15.21 -25.87 -10.62
CA LEU A 14 -14.76 -24.60 -10.07
C LEU A 14 -15.79 -23.58 -10.55
N PRO A 15 -16.78 -23.18 -9.73
CA PRO A 15 -17.44 -21.94 -10.02
C PRO A 15 -16.31 -20.91 -10.03
N LEU A 16 -16.09 -20.30 -11.18
CA LEU A 16 -15.35 -19.06 -11.26
C LEU A 16 -16.19 -18.12 -10.40
N VAL A 17 -15.88 -18.05 -9.10
CA VAL A 17 -16.56 -17.18 -8.15
C VAL A 17 -16.28 -15.79 -8.68
N LEU A 18 -17.27 -15.27 -9.42
CA LEU A 18 -17.44 -13.87 -9.71
C LEU A 18 -17.43 -13.19 -8.34
N PHE A 19 -16.25 -12.74 -7.92
CA PHE A 19 -16.09 -11.68 -6.95
C PHE A 19 -16.56 -10.37 -7.62
N LEU A 20 -17.82 -10.32 -8.03
CA LEU A 20 -18.55 -9.06 -8.16
C LEU A 20 -18.90 -8.68 -6.72
N GLY A 21 -17.86 -8.26 -5.99
CA GLY A 21 -18.01 -7.70 -4.67
C GLY A 21 -18.91 -6.48 -4.80
N VAL A 22 -19.97 -6.46 -3.99
CA VAL A 22 -20.72 -5.25 -3.71
C VAL A 22 -19.69 -4.20 -3.29
N ILE A 23 -19.44 -3.22 -4.16
CA ILE A 23 -18.60 -2.07 -3.82
C ILE A 23 -19.44 -1.26 -2.83
N THR A 24 -19.35 -1.62 -1.56
CA THR A 24 -19.84 -0.77 -0.49
C THR A 24 -18.97 0.48 -0.47
N GLU A 25 -19.59 1.65 -0.22
CA GLU A 25 -18.83 2.88 -0.03
C GLU A 25 -17.84 2.66 1.12
N GLY A 26 -16.55 2.71 0.80
CA GLY A 26 -15.49 2.52 1.78
C GLY A 26 -15.53 3.64 2.80
N ASP A 27 -15.84 3.29 4.04
CA ASP A 27 -15.92 4.24 5.13
C ASP A 27 -14.51 4.85 5.35
N ALA A 28 -14.35 6.13 5.03
CA ALA A 28 -13.04 6.80 5.08
C ALA A 28 -12.51 6.79 6.53
N SER A 29 -11.19 6.80 6.74
CA SER A 29 -10.68 6.80 8.12
C SER A 29 -11.13 8.04 8.89
N LEU A 30 -11.15 7.99 10.24
CA LEU A 30 -11.54 9.15 11.05
C LEU A 30 -10.71 10.39 10.71
N GLY A 31 -9.41 10.21 10.43
CA GLY A 31 -8.55 11.29 9.97
C GLY A 31 -8.96 11.84 8.61
N ASP A 32 -9.40 10.99 7.67
CA ASP A 32 -9.84 11.42 6.34
C ASP A 32 -11.15 12.24 6.39
N ARG A 33 -11.99 12.01 7.40
CA ARG A 33 -13.23 12.77 7.63
C ARG A 33 -13.01 14.05 8.42
N ASP A 34 -11.86 14.23 9.06
CA ASP A 34 -11.54 15.41 9.86
C ASP A 34 -11.54 16.67 8.98
N GLN A 35 -12.36 17.64 9.35
CA GLN A 35 -12.57 18.85 8.55
C GLN A 35 -11.30 19.70 8.45
N LEU A 36 -10.51 19.79 9.53
CA LEU A 36 -9.28 20.58 9.56
C LEU A 36 -8.21 19.93 8.68
N TYR A 37 -8.12 18.60 8.67
CA TYR A 37 -7.29 17.85 7.75
C TYR A 37 -7.69 18.08 6.29
N ARG A 38 -8.99 17.96 5.95
CA ARG A 38 -9.50 18.19 4.59
C ARG A 38 -9.26 19.62 4.11
N GLN A 39 -9.40 20.61 5.00
CA GLN A 39 -9.14 22.01 4.69
C GLN A 39 -7.65 22.25 4.43
N CYS A 40 -6.76 21.67 5.25
CA CYS A 40 -5.33 21.70 5.03
C CYS A 40 -4.95 21.09 3.68
N LEU A 41 -5.49 19.92 3.36
CA LEU A 41 -5.25 19.25 2.08
C LEU A 41 -5.67 20.10 0.88
N SER A 42 -6.89 20.66 0.93
CA SER A 42 -7.42 21.50 -0.15
C SER A 42 -6.53 22.71 -0.39
N ASN A 43 -6.12 23.38 0.70
CA ASN A 43 -5.28 24.57 0.64
C ASN A 43 -3.87 24.24 0.14
N CYS A 44 -3.25 23.18 0.65
CA CYS A 44 -1.92 22.74 0.19
C CYS A 44 -1.91 22.42 -1.31
N LYS A 45 -2.96 21.74 -1.81
CA LYS A 45 -3.10 21.42 -3.23
C LYS A 45 -3.27 22.69 -4.10
N SER A 46 -3.94 23.74 -3.60
CA SER A 46 -4.17 24.97 -4.36
C SER A 46 -2.99 25.94 -4.31
N THR A 47 -2.29 26.05 -3.17
CA THR A 47 -1.16 26.97 -3.00
C THR A 47 0.16 26.39 -3.48
N GLY A 48 0.22 25.08 -3.73
CA GLY A 48 1.41 24.40 -4.24
C GLY A 48 2.28 23.79 -3.14
N CYS A 49 3.07 22.79 -3.54
CA CYS A 49 3.86 21.95 -2.65
C CYS A 49 5.29 22.45 -2.54
N ILE A 50 5.53 23.45 -1.69
CA ILE A 50 6.86 23.81 -1.19
C ILE A 50 6.71 24.28 0.27
N TRP A 51 7.39 23.60 1.19
CA TRP A 51 7.65 23.90 2.61
C TRP A 51 6.57 24.68 3.39
N LEU A 52 5.82 23.97 4.25
CA LEU A 52 5.22 24.57 5.45
C LEU A 52 6.34 24.93 6.45
N GLN A 53 7.03 26.03 6.21
CA GLN A 53 7.81 26.74 7.23
C GLN A 53 7.12 28.06 7.54
N GLY A 54 6.66 28.22 8.78
CA GLY A 54 6.17 29.49 9.32
C GLY A 54 4.65 29.62 9.34
N GLU A 55 4.15 30.33 10.35
CA GLU A 55 2.73 30.58 10.64
C GLU A 55 2.02 31.47 9.61
N ASP A 56 2.68 31.86 8.53
CA ASP A 56 2.11 32.75 7.52
C ASP A 56 1.93 32.03 6.18
N PHE A 57 0.71 32.10 5.67
CA PHE A 57 0.39 31.82 4.26
C PHE A 57 1.06 32.86 3.36
N GLY A 58 2.39 32.78 3.21
CA GLY A 58 3.22 33.71 2.46
C GLY A 58 3.81 33.08 1.20
N ALA A 59 3.22 33.44 0.06
CA ALA A 59 3.82 33.51 -1.29
C ALA A 59 5.11 32.70 -1.55
N GLY A 60 4.97 31.47 -2.06
CA GLY A 60 6.12 30.69 -2.57
C GLY A 60 5.83 29.25 -3.01
N GLY A 61 4.61 28.75 -2.81
CA GLY A 61 4.24 27.38 -3.19
C GLY A 61 4.08 27.21 -4.70
N CYS A 62 4.71 26.18 -5.24
CA CYS A 62 4.69 25.86 -6.67
C CYS A 62 3.59 24.82 -6.93
N SER A 63 2.63 25.13 -7.83
CA SER A 63 1.44 24.30 -8.07
C SER A 63 1.77 22.92 -8.67
N THR A 64 0.75 22.10 -8.95
CA THR A 64 0.82 20.78 -9.61
C THR A 64 1.74 20.69 -10.84
N ILE A 65 2.11 21.82 -11.45
CA ILE A 65 3.02 21.93 -12.60
C ILE A 65 4.51 21.79 -12.20
N CYS A 66 4.83 21.85 -10.91
CA CYS A 66 6.21 21.94 -10.40
C CYS A 66 6.88 20.62 -10.07
N PHE A 67 6.44 19.53 -10.71
CA PHE A 67 7.02 18.20 -10.57
C PHE A 67 8.57 18.26 -10.60
N GLY A 68 9.20 17.99 -9.46
CA GLY A 68 10.63 17.75 -9.36
C GLY A 68 11.58 18.97 -9.31
N ARG A 69 11.15 20.24 -9.38
CA ARG A 69 12.12 21.37 -9.38
C ARG A 69 12.73 21.70 -8.01
N ASN A 70 11.94 21.65 -6.93
CA ASN A 70 12.41 22.00 -5.56
C ASN A 70 12.32 20.85 -4.55
N GLN A 71 11.99 19.64 -5.00
CA GLN A 71 11.91 18.46 -4.16
C GLN A 71 13.30 17.85 -3.94
N SER A 72 13.57 17.34 -2.72
CA SER A 72 14.84 16.66 -2.44
C SER A 72 15.03 15.45 -3.36
N TRP A 73 16.29 15.12 -3.68
CA TRP A 73 16.59 14.01 -4.58
C TRP A 73 16.05 12.67 -4.06
N ILE A 74 16.02 12.49 -2.74
CA ILE A 74 15.50 11.29 -2.08
C ILE A 74 14.01 11.14 -2.39
N LEU A 75 13.24 12.20 -2.20
CA LEU A 75 11.80 12.19 -2.45
C LEU A 75 11.47 11.94 -3.93
N ARG A 76 12.28 12.49 -4.85
CA ARG A 76 12.20 12.16 -6.28
C ARG A 76 12.52 10.70 -6.56
N ALA A 77 13.56 10.16 -5.92
CA ALA A 77 13.95 8.75 -6.07
C ALA A 77 12.87 7.79 -5.53
N THR A 78 12.14 8.21 -4.51
CA THR A 78 10.99 7.47 -3.95
C THR A 78 9.65 7.84 -4.60
N SER A 79 9.66 8.59 -5.70
CA SER A 79 8.48 8.96 -6.50
C SER A 79 7.35 9.65 -5.71
N TRP A 80 7.68 10.52 -4.75
CA TRP A 80 6.67 11.30 -4.03
C TRP A 80 6.05 12.36 -4.91
N SER A 81 4.72 12.36 -5.00
CA SER A 81 3.98 13.44 -5.65
C SER A 81 3.74 14.60 -4.70
N CYS A 82 3.39 15.76 -5.28
CA CYS A 82 2.89 16.91 -4.51
C CYS A 82 1.68 16.53 -3.64
N GLU A 83 0.78 15.68 -4.15
CA GLU A 83 -0.36 15.22 -3.36
C GLU A 83 0.07 14.38 -2.14
N ASP A 84 1.09 13.54 -2.28
CA ASP A 84 1.61 12.74 -1.18
C ASP A 84 2.27 13.62 -0.11
N ASP A 85 3.04 14.63 -0.55
CA ASP A 85 3.63 15.62 0.36
C ASP A 85 2.55 16.38 1.14
N CYS A 86 1.48 16.84 0.49
CA CYS A 86 0.36 17.48 1.18
C CYS A 86 -0.32 16.57 2.20
N LYS A 87 -0.56 15.30 1.84
CA LYS A 87 -1.15 14.31 2.77
C LYS A 87 -0.26 14.11 3.98
N TYR A 88 1.04 13.93 3.76
CA TYR A 88 2.00 13.75 4.83
C TYR A 88 2.04 14.95 5.79
N GLU A 89 2.22 16.16 5.27
CA GLU A 89 2.36 17.35 6.10
C GLU A 89 1.07 17.70 6.86
N CYS A 90 -0.09 17.62 6.19
CA CYS A 90 -1.37 17.88 6.83
C CYS A 90 -1.71 16.84 7.92
N MET A 91 -1.35 15.57 7.70
CA MET A 91 -1.48 14.51 8.70
C MET A 91 -0.62 14.81 9.93
N HIS A 92 0.64 15.23 9.75
CA HIS A 92 1.55 15.59 10.85
C HIS A 92 1.06 16.81 11.62
N ARG A 93 0.67 17.88 10.92
CA ARG A 93 0.11 19.10 11.53
C ARG A 93 -1.14 18.78 12.35
N ARG A 94 -2.06 18.00 11.79
CA ARG A 94 -3.30 17.65 12.50
C ARG A 94 -3.01 16.77 13.72
N SER A 95 -2.08 15.82 13.59
CA SER A 95 -1.68 14.95 14.69
C SER A 95 -1.01 15.72 15.83
N ALA A 96 -0.19 16.73 15.52
CA ALA A 96 0.39 17.62 16.52
C ALA A 96 -0.68 18.43 17.27
N GLN A 97 -1.67 18.98 16.56
CA GLN A 97 -2.80 19.69 17.17
C GLN A 97 -3.63 18.79 18.09
N LEU A 98 -3.97 17.57 17.64
CA LEU A 98 -4.72 16.61 18.44
C LEU A 98 -3.97 16.27 19.73
N LYS A 99 -2.67 15.97 19.61
CA LYS A 99 -1.81 15.66 20.76
C LYS A 99 -1.73 16.84 21.75
N ALA A 100 -1.64 18.07 21.26
CA ALA A 100 -1.60 19.27 22.11
C ALA A 100 -2.89 19.47 22.92
N HIS A 101 -4.04 19.01 22.40
CA HIS A 101 -5.34 19.09 23.06
C HIS A 101 -5.70 17.81 23.84
N GLY A 102 -4.76 16.86 23.98
CA GLY A 102 -4.99 15.60 24.70
C GLY A 102 -5.87 14.59 23.95
N TYR A 103 -6.12 14.78 22.66
CA TYR A 103 -6.85 13.83 21.83
C TYR A 103 -5.93 12.73 21.27
N PRO A 104 -6.47 11.52 21.03
CA PRO A 104 -5.71 10.47 20.37
C PRO A 104 -5.35 10.86 18.94
N VAL A 105 -4.18 10.39 18.50
CA VAL A 105 -3.75 10.52 17.11
C VAL A 105 -4.68 9.71 16.22
N LEU A 106 -5.10 10.29 15.10
CA LEU A 106 -5.94 9.63 14.11
C LEU A 106 -5.09 8.94 13.04
N LYS A 107 -5.69 7.94 12.39
CA LYS A 107 -5.17 7.30 11.18
C LYS A 107 -5.69 8.06 9.96
N PHE A 108 -4.84 8.27 8.95
CA PHE A 108 -5.15 9.03 7.72
C PHE A 108 -4.76 8.20 6.50
N HIS A 109 -5.67 8.03 5.54
CA HIS A 109 -5.46 7.21 4.32
C HIS A 109 -4.81 5.84 4.56
N GLY A 110 -5.16 5.19 5.67
CA GLY A 110 -4.58 3.89 6.03
C GLY A 110 -3.19 3.95 6.68
N LYS A 111 -2.66 5.13 6.98
CA LYS A 111 -1.31 5.35 7.53
C LYS A 111 -1.31 6.12 8.84
N TRP A 112 -0.20 6.01 9.55
CA TRP A 112 0.08 6.77 10.77
C TRP A 112 1.04 7.94 10.50
N PRO A 113 1.04 8.99 11.33
CA PRO A 113 1.92 10.16 11.22
C PRO A 113 3.35 9.82 11.66
N PHE A 114 3.97 8.82 11.05
CA PHE A 114 5.38 8.52 11.23
C PHE A 114 6.24 9.49 10.45
N TYR A 115 7.41 9.80 11.00
CA TYR A 115 8.40 10.61 10.31
C TYR A 115 9.06 9.79 9.20
N ARG A 116 9.21 10.41 8.02
CA ARG A 116 9.89 9.80 6.88
C ARG A 116 11.36 9.51 7.20
N VAL A 117 11.83 8.34 6.80
CA VAL A 117 13.25 7.95 6.82
C VAL A 117 13.64 7.53 5.41
N LEU A 118 14.66 8.19 4.83
CA LEU A 118 15.09 7.95 3.44
C LEU A 118 13.95 8.05 2.40
N GLY A 119 13.00 8.95 2.63
CA GLY A 119 11.82 9.11 1.76
C GLY A 119 10.76 8.04 1.94
N ILE A 120 10.90 7.14 2.92
CA ILE A 120 9.89 6.14 3.26
C ILE A 120 9.09 6.58 4.48
N GLN A 121 7.76 6.60 4.38
CA GLN A 121 6.90 7.02 5.49
C GLN A 121 6.87 6.01 6.64
N GLU A 122 6.67 4.72 6.34
CA GLU A 122 6.56 3.67 7.36
C GLU A 122 7.77 2.73 7.27
N PHE A 123 8.97 3.26 7.55
CA PHE A 123 10.26 2.62 7.27
C PHE A 123 10.39 1.21 7.81
N ALA A 124 10.09 1.01 9.10
CA ALA A 124 10.15 -0.32 9.70
C ALA A 124 9.20 -1.29 9.00
N SER A 125 7.94 -0.89 8.78
CA SER A 125 6.94 -1.71 8.08
C SER A 125 7.38 -2.07 6.66
N ALA A 126 7.92 -1.12 5.90
CA ALA A 126 8.43 -1.35 4.55
C ALA A 126 9.59 -2.35 4.54
N VAL A 127 10.55 -2.20 5.46
CA VAL A 127 11.69 -3.12 5.60
C VAL A 127 11.22 -4.51 5.99
N PHE A 128 10.34 -4.65 6.97
CA PHE A 128 9.82 -5.96 7.37
C PHE A 128 9.00 -6.64 6.28
N SER A 129 8.22 -5.88 5.50
CA SER A 129 7.51 -6.41 4.33
C SER A 129 8.46 -6.88 3.24
N LEU A 130 9.55 -6.14 2.99
CA LEU A 130 10.59 -6.53 2.04
C LEU A 130 11.30 -7.81 2.50
N LEU A 131 11.62 -7.92 3.78
CA LEU A 131 12.24 -9.11 4.34
C LEU A 131 11.33 -10.34 4.22
N ASN A 132 10.02 -10.18 4.44
CA ASN A 132 9.04 -11.25 4.20
C ASN A 132 8.97 -11.64 2.71
N LEU A 133 8.95 -10.66 1.80
CA LEU A 133 9.01 -10.91 0.36
C LEU A 133 10.24 -11.77 0.00
N VAL A 134 11.42 -11.38 0.50
CA VAL A 134 12.67 -12.13 0.27
C VAL A 134 12.58 -13.54 0.86
N ALA A 135 12.04 -13.69 2.08
CA ALA A 135 11.86 -14.98 2.71
C ALA A 135 10.96 -15.91 1.87
N HIS A 136 9.86 -15.42 1.31
CA HIS A 136 9.01 -16.20 0.41
C HIS A 136 9.70 -16.57 -0.91
N LEU A 137 10.49 -15.66 -1.49
CA LEU A 137 11.26 -15.94 -2.71
C LEU A 137 12.33 -17.02 -2.47
N VAL A 138 13.09 -16.91 -1.37
CA VAL A 138 14.10 -17.90 -0.98
C VAL A 138 13.45 -19.23 -0.63
N GLY A 139 12.37 -19.21 0.14
CA GLY A 139 11.60 -20.40 0.51
C GLY A 139 11.06 -21.13 -0.72
N MET A 140 10.48 -20.41 -1.67
CA MET A 140 9.98 -21.00 -2.92
C MET A 140 11.09 -21.61 -3.76
N ARG A 141 12.28 -20.97 -3.86
CA ARG A 141 13.43 -21.55 -4.57
C ARG A 141 13.91 -22.83 -3.91
N ARG A 142 14.07 -22.84 -2.58
CA ARG A 142 14.52 -24.03 -1.82
C ARG A 142 13.51 -25.17 -1.93
N ALA A 143 12.23 -24.88 -1.75
CA ALA A 143 11.16 -25.86 -1.89
C ALA A 143 11.11 -26.43 -3.32
N SER A 144 11.29 -25.59 -4.35
CA SER A 144 11.34 -26.06 -5.73
C SER A 144 12.53 -26.99 -6.01
N ALA A 145 13.69 -26.71 -5.40
CA ALA A 145 14.87 -27.56 -5.54
C ALA A 145 14.76 -28.90 -4.79
N ALA A 146 14.01 -28.93 -3.68
CA ALA A 146 13.80 -30.13 -2.87
C ALA A 146 12.76 -31.10 -3.45
N VAL A 147 11.91 -30.66 -4.39
CA VAL A 147 10.89 -31.51 -5.03
C VAL A 147 11.53 -32.25 -6.21
N SER A 148 11.90 -33.52 -5.99
CA SER A 148 12.62 -34.36 -6.96
C SER A 148 11.81 -34.75 -8.20
N ALA A 149 10.48 -34.61 -8.18
CA ALA A 149 9.62 -34.70 -9.36
C ALA A 149 8.24 -34.07 -9.09
N PRO A 150 7.64 -33.33 -10.05
CA PRO A 150 6.35 -32.64 -9.86
C PRO A 150 5.17 -33.56 -9.50
N ASN A 151 5.30 -34.88 -9.71
CA ASN A 151 4.26 -35.87 -9.41
C ASN A 151 4.36 -36.50 -7.99
N VAL A 152 5.44 -36.29 -7.24
CA VAL A 152 5.62 -36.91 -5.90
C VAL A 152 4.86 -36.14 -4.83
N TYR A 153 4.77 -34.81 -4.95
CA TYR A 153 3.87 -33.98 -4.16
C TYR A 153 2.65 -33.62 -5.00
N LYS A 154 1.61 -34.45 -4.94
CA LYS A 154 0.31 -34.28 -5.64
C LYS A 154 -0.30 -32.87 -5.48
N HIS A 155 0.09 -32.16 -4.43
CA HIS A 155 -0.39 -30.83 -4.06
C HIS A 155 0.67 -29.72 -4.14
N TRP A 156 1.81 -29.95 -4.81
CA TRP A 156 2.88 -28.94 -4.98
C TRP A 156 2.36 -27.63 -5.59
N TRP A 157 1.38 -27.73 -6.51
CA TRP A 157 0.74 -26.56 -7.12
C TRP A 157 0.06 -25.64 -6.09
N ILE A 158 -0.46 -26.18 -4.98
CA ILE A 158 -1.07 -25.38 -3.89
C ILE A 158 0.00 -24.57 -3.18
N ILE A 159 1.13 -25.20 -2.84
CA ILE A 159 2.26 -24.52 -2.17
C ILE A 159 2.83 -23.43 -3.06
N ARG A 160 2.98 -23.71 -4.36
CA ARG A 160 3.43 -22.73 -5.34
C ARG A 160 2.44 -21.58 -5.48
N ALA A 161 1.14 -21.85 -5.60
CA ALA A 161 0.11 -20.83 -5.68
C ALA A 161 0.08 -19.95 -4.41
N HIS A 162 0.11 -20.56 -3.23
CA HIS A 162 0.18 -19.85 -1.96
C HIS A 162 1.42 -18.96 -1.87
N SER A 163 2.58 -19.46 -2.29
CA SER A 163 3.82 -18.68 -2.31
C SER A 163 3.72 -17.47 -3.23
N TRP A 164 3.14 -17.62 -4.44
CA TRP A 164 2.92 -16.50 -5.36
C TRP A 164 1.96 -15.45 -4.82
N VAL A 165 0.87 -15.87 -4.16
CA VAL A 165 -0.06 -14.95 -3.50
C VAL A 165 0.66 -14.14 -2.41
N ASN A 166 1.46 -14.80 -1.57
CA ASN A 166 2.23 -14.10 -0.53
C ASN A 166 3.29 -13.17 -1.13
N ILE A 167 4.04 -13.59 -2.16
CA ILE A 167 5.03 -12.75 -2.84
C ILE A 167 4.34 -11.49 -3.39
N ASN A 168 3.18 -11.64 -4.03
CA ASN A 168 2.42 -10.51 -4.53
C ASN A 168 1.96 -9.58 -3.37
N GLY A 169 1.43 -10.16 -2.29
CA GLY A 169 0.99 -9.43 -1.12
C GLY A 169 2.12 -8.63 -0.44
N TRP A 170 3.28 -9.26 -0.20
CA TRP A 170 4.42 -8.61 0.45
C TRP A 170 5.09 -7.58 -0.45
N PHE A 171 5.10 -7.78 -1.77
CA PHE A 171 5.53 -6.75 -2.72
C PHE A 171 4.66 -5.50 -2.60
N TRP A 172 3.34 -5.64 -2.68
CA TRP A 172 2.43 -4.49 -2.55
C TRP A 172 2.43 -3.88 -1.16
N SER A 173 2.61 -4.68 -0.11
CA SER A 173 2.80 -4.17 1.26
C SER A 173 4.07 -3.34 1.39
N THR A 174 5.19 -3.80 0.84
CA THR A 174 6.45 -3.03 0.80
C THR A 174 6.25 -1.70 0.11
N VAL A 175 5.62 -1.73 -1.06
CA VAL A 175 5.32 -0.54 -1.85
C VAL A 175 4.37 0.41 -1.09
N PHE A 176 3.34 -0.09 -0.41
CA PHE A 176 2.40 0.71 0.38
C PHE A 176 3.05 1.38 1.59
N HIS A 177 3.94 0.70 2.31
CA HIS A 177 4.63 1.28 3.46
C HIS A 177 5.76 2.24 3.04
N ALA A 178 6.31 2.05 1.83
CA ALA A 178 7.28 2.95 1.23
C ALA A 178 6.68 4.32 0.91
N ARG A 179 5.46 4.35 0.34
CA ARG A 179 4.87 5.54 -0.28
C ARG A 179 3.55 5.93 0.35
#